data_AF-S2K539-F1
#
_entry.id   AF-S2K539-F1
#
_cell.length_a   1.000
_cell.length_b   1.000
_cell.length_c   1.000
_cell.angle_alpha   90.00
_cell.angle_beta   90.00
_cell.angle_gamma   90.00
#
_symmetry.space_group_name_H-M   'P 1'
#
loop_
_entity.id
_entity.type
_entity.pdbx_description
1 polymer ?
#
loop_
_entity_poly.entity_id
_entity_poly.type
_entity_poly.pdbx_seq_one_letter_code
_entity_poly.pdbx_strand_id
1 'polypeptide(L)'
;MELGNMWNIKPHHDVYDLDSTKNQHHAMDTMFSSSHLLTQLLISQAILDSNEFKVLTFDTLDKLKKELSQIQDHLANISKNIQLESRIATISKSLENVNLKNSRNSVIYLQHQRQHNEHKIKYMSNQLENMKKREIEIKKTILQHTAGVLNKGIHSLESQTLHENDRHHTALNQVIHRIDQLYSSKIPSSSFPASITTSSSSLDTLQKLSQLEKLLLSGQSTEKDLFKANQNKMQLLAIKVQKDQLMSRMIDMELLTTKLLSRISVYPQRQMAFKMELMQYQSESLEIRIWEKRRQRNEDADSLSQALTNLANGGNGHSVIAIKQRYQKQLEDQAKSYEADISKQNALLQRNTQMKQHLEATCNDLVAEKSELEKLVQEKSRQIDQQDNEMSRLNHELRNLRHPPPAATTLPPPQRSKADEQYIEQEKKRLKQDFEKRESRWTAHTTLMEDRFDQLLDNFDKLTNSAIEFDSHRMRYDRKIEDLHQNINNLEMELYDEKVKRIGYTEDGKGAAAATTVSLRKEFRLLVAEIKKTHQQRMDSEADEIRRLQLQLQELQSTNTKSYKYQNSMATQT
;
A
#
# COMPACT_ATOMS: atom_id res chain seq x y z
N MET A 1 -3.91 1.64 10.80
CA MET A 1 -2.44 1.55 10.74
C MET A 1 -1.85 2.25 9.50
N GLU A 2 -2.65 2.82 8.59
CA GLU A 2 -2.15 3.31 7.28
C GLU A 2 -1.44 4.69 7.32
N LEU A 3 -1.67 5.52 8.35
CA LEU A 3 -0.99 6.81 8.48
C LEU A 3 0.53 6.69 8.68
N GLY A 4 1.04 5.55 9.17
CA GLY A 4 2.48 5.33 9.35
C GLY A 4 3.25 5.22 8.03
N ASN A 5 2.59 4.78 6.94
CA ASN A 5 3.24 4.58 5.66
C ASN A 5 3.39 5.88 4.84
N MET A 6 2.58 6.91 5.13
CA MET A 6 2.70 8.22 4.47
C MET A 6 3.97 8.98 4.90
N TRP A 7 4.47 8.76 6.11
CA TRP A 7 5.69 9.43 6.61
C TRP A 7 7.00 8.81 6.11
N ASN A 8 6.93 7.63 5.47
CA ASN A 8 8.09 6.92 4.92
C ASN A 8 8.30 7.16 3.42
N ILE A 9 7.58 8.11 2.80
CA ILE A 9 7.92 8.58 1.46
C ILE A 9 9.21 9.39 1.60
N LYS A 10 10.35 8.73 1.43
CA LYS A 10 11.63 9.40 1.26
C LYS A 10 11.47 10.32 0.05
N PRO A 11 11.72 11.64 0.17
CA PRO A 11 11.83 12.48 -1.02
C PRO A 11 12.89 11.84 -1.90
N HIS A 12 12.56 11.56 -3.15
CA HIS A 12 13.53 11.20 -4.16
C HIS A 12 14.50 12.38 -4.26
N HIS A 13 15.61 12.28 -3.54
CA HIS A 13 16.78 13.12 -3.72
C HIS A 13 17.46 12.64 -5.01
N ASP A 14 16.79 12.87 -6.13
CA ASP A 14 17.50 12.87 -7.40
C ASP A 14 18.43 14.08 -7.32
N VAL A 15 19.71 13.72 -7.28
CA VAL A 15 20.86 14.58 -7.17
C VAL A 15 20.73 15.72 -8.17
N TYR A 16 20.64 16.95 -7.65
CA TYR A 16 20.88 18.16 -8.41
C TYR A 16 22.37 18.17 -8.80
N ASP A 17 22.69 17.46 -9.88
CA ASP A 17 24.00 17.51 -10.51
C ASP A 17 24.11 18.88 -11.22
N LEU A 18 24.92 19.76 -10.65
CA LEU A 18 24.98 21.19 -10.96
C LEU A 18 25.72 21.52 -12.26
N ASP A 19 26.14 20.53 -13.06
CA ASP A 19 27.05 20.71 -14.19
C ASP A 19 26.42 20.58 -15.60
N SER A 20 25.10 20.45 -15.73
CA SER A 20 24.45 20.33 -17.06
C SER A 20 23.77 21.62 -17.52
N THR A 21 24.57 22.60 -17.96
CA THR A 21 24.10 23.91 -18.46
C THR A 21 23.49 23.88 -19.87
N LYS A 22 23.01 22.73 -20.37
CA LYS A 22 22.47 22.63 -21.75
C LYS A 22 21.04 22.07 -21.90
N ASN A 23 20.40 21.61 -20.82
CA ASN A 23 19.04 21.02 -20.89
C ASN A 23 17.98 21.74 -20.03
N GLN A 24 18.08 23.07 -19.88
CA GLN A 24 17.12 23.85 -19.07
C GLN A 24 15.74 24.10 -19.73
N HIS A 25 15.53 23.80 -21.02
CA HIS A 25 14.28 24.17 -21.70
C HIS A 25 13.13 23.16 -21.53
N HIS A 26 13.37 21.90 -21.14
CA HIS A 26 12.30 20.92 -20.97
C HIS A 26 11.80 20.73 -19.51
N ALA A 27 12.51 21.25 -18.51
CA ALA A 27 12.08 21.19 -17.12
C ALA A 27 10.98 22.23 -16.78
N MET A 28 10.81 23.26 -17.61
CA MET A 28 9.79 24.31 -17.38
C MET A 28 8.37 23.85 -17.75
N ASP A 29 8.19 22.97 -18.74
CA ASP A 29 6.86 22.57 -19.21
C ASP A 29 6.14 21.57 -18.28
N THR A 30 6.87 20.88 -17.40
CA THR A 30 6.27 19.98 -16.38
C THR A 30 5.88 20.71 -15.09
N MET A 31 6.44 21.90 -14.82
CA MET A 31 6.08 22.72 -13.63
C MET A 31 4.70 23.38 -13.75
N PHE A 32 4.13 23.52 -14.95
CA PHE A 32 2.81 24.13 -15.16
C PHE A 32 1.68 23.12 -15.36
N SER A 33 1.90 21.85 -15.03
CA SER A 33 0.80 20.89 -14.99
C SER A 33 -0.24 21.37 -13.98
N SER A 34 -1.52 21.40 -14.38
CA SER A 34 -2.65 21.81 -13.53
C SER A 34 -2.64 21.12 -12.16
N SER A 35 -2.18 19.87 -12.10
CA SER A 35 -2.02 19.11 -10.86
C SER A 35 -0.95 19.68 -9.93
N HIS A 36 0.16 20.19 -10.46
CA HIS A 36 1.21 20.83 -9.68
C HIS A 36 0.74 22.15 -9.09
N LEU A 37 0.06 22.98 -9.88
CA LEU A 37 -0.53 24.23 -9.41
C LEU A 37 -1.58 23.99 -8.32
N LEU A 38 -2.48 23.02 -8.49
CA LEU A 38 -3.44 22.65 -7.46
C LEU A 38 -2.76 22.17 -6.18
N THR A 39 -1.73 21.33 -6.33
CA THR A 39 -0.95 20.83 -5.19
C THR A 39 -0.26 22.00 -4.46
N GLN A 40 0.35 22.91 -5.20
CA GLN A 40 0.98 24.10 -4.65
C GLN A 40 -0.04 25.02 -3.95
N LEU A 41 -1.25 25.16 -4.51
CA LEU A 41 -2.32 25.96 -3.92
C LEU A 41 -2.83 25.31 -2.62
N LEU A 42 -3.03 23.99 -2.60
CA LEU A 42 -3.38 23.24 -1.40
C LEU A 42 -2.28 23.31 -0.33
N ILE A 43 -1.01 23.22 -0.72
CA ILE A 43 0.14 23.40 0.18
C ILE A 43 0.13 24.83 0.73
N SER A 44 -0.08 25.85 -0.11
CA SER A 44 -0.11 27.24 0.33
C SER A 44 -1.27 27.51 1.31
N GLN A 45 -2.44 26.92 1.06
CA GLN A 45 -3.58 27.01 1.98
C GLN A 45 -3.28 26.30 3.29
N ALA A 46 -2.68 25.10 3.23
CA ALA A 46 -2.29 24.36 4.43
C ALA A 46 -1.23 25.10 5.27
N ILE A 47 -0.30 25.82 4.62
CA ILE A 47 0.67 26.70 5.28
C ILE A 47 -0.06 27.85 5.97
N LEU A 48 -0.98 28.53 5.28
CA LEU A 48 -1.77 29.63 5.85
C LEU A 48 -2.59 29.18 7.06
N ASP A 49 -3.26 28.02 6.95
CA ASP A 49 -4.06 27.44 8.03
C ASP A 49 -3.17 27.03 9.23
N SER A 50 -1.88 26.77 8.99
CA SER A 50 -0.92 26.37 10.03
C SER A 50 -0.30 27.53 10.82
N ASN A 51 -0.57 28.77 10.42
CA ASN A 51 -0.04 29.97 11.09
C ASN A 51 -0.42 30.06 12.57
N GLU A 52 -1.61 29.56 12.93
CA GLU A 52 -2.13 29.64 14.30
C GLU A 52 -1.64 28.49 15.20
N PHE A 53 -0.93 27.51 14.64
CA PHE A 53 -0.50 26.35 15.42
C PHE A 53 0.67 26.67 16.33
N LYS A 54 0.45 26.45 17.63
CA LYS A 54 1.47 26.65 18.67
C LYS A 54 2.61 25.64 18.49
N VAL A 55 3.81 26.16 18.25
CA VAL A 55 5.05 25.36 18.34
C VAL A 55 5.34 25.08 19.81
N LEU A 56 5.01 23.86 20.22
CA LEU A 56 5.41 23.22 21.46
C LEU A 56 6.93 23.18 21.63
N THR A 57 7.39 23.17 22.88
CA THR A 57 8.81 22.96 23.22
C THR A 57 9.21 21.50 23.02
N PHE A 58 10.50 21.24 22.83
CA PHE A 58 11.04 19.89 22.66
C PHE A 58 10.64 18.94 23.82
N ASP A 59 10.74 19.40 25.06
CA ASP A 59 10.38 18.60 26.24
C ASP A 59 8.90 18.21 26.26
N THR A 60 8.02 19.14 25.88
CA THR A 60 6.58 18.85 25.78
C THR A 60 6.27 17.88 24.65
N LEU A 61 6.97 17.99 23.52
CA LEU A 61 6.81 17.08 22.39
C LEU A 61 7.27 15.66 22.75
N ASP A 62 8.40 15.52 23.42
CA ASP A 62 8.92 14.21 23.86
C ASP A 62 7.99 13.57 24.90
N LYS A 63 7.45 14.35 25.84
CA LYS A 63 6.42 13.89 26.78
C LYS A 63 5.17 13.38 26.06
N LEU A 64 4.66 14.12 25.07
CA LEU A 64 3.50 13.71 24.27
C LEU A 64 3.77 12.45 23.43
N LYS A 65 4.97 12.31 22.87
CA LYS A 65 5.35 11.09 22.13
C LYS A 65 5.43 9.87 23.04
N LYS A 66 5.99 10.02 24.25
CA LYS A 66 6.01 8.96 25.28
C LYS A 66 4.60 8.59 25.73
N GLU A 67 3.75 9.58 26.01
CA GLU A 67 2.33 9.36 26.35
C GLU A 67 1.59 8.64 25.22
N LEU A 68 1.81 9.03 23.96
CA LEU A 68 1.22 8.36 22.80
C LEU A 68 1.62 6.88 22.70
N SER A 69 2.90 6.58 22.89
CA SER A 69 3.37 5.19 22.91
C SER A 69 2.72 4.39 24.04
N GLN A 70 2.65 4.96 25.25
CA GLN A 70 2.01 4.32 26.40
C GLN A 70 0.52 4.07 26.18
N ILE A 71 -0.20 5.03 25.59
CA ILE A 71 -1.62 4.87 25.26
C ILE A 71 -1.81 3.80 24.18
N GLN A 72 -0.92 3.71 23.19
CA GLN A 72 -1.00 2.66 22.17
C GLN A 72 -0.81 1.26 22.76
N ASP A 73 0.16 1.10 23.66
CA ASP A 73 0.37 -0.16 24.40
C ASP A 73 -0.86 -0.49 25.27
N HIS A 74 -1.43 0.52 25.94
CA HIS A 74 -2.61 0.34 26.77
C HIS A 74 -3.85 -0.02 25.95
N LEU A 75 -4.05 0.61 24.78
CA LEU A 75 -5.11 0.27 23.83
C LEU A 75 -4.99 -1.16 23.32
N ALA A 76 -3.78 -1.61 22.98
CA ALA A 76 -3.53 -2.98 22.55
C ALA A 76 -3.88 -3.98 23.67
N ASN A 77 -3.50 -3.67 24.91
CA ASN A 77 -3.78 -4.52 26.07
C ASN A 77 -5.28 -4.57 26.42
N ILE A 78 -5.97 -3.43 26.47
CA ILE A 78 -7.43 -3.38 26.69
C ILE A 78 -8.16 -4.14 25.58
N SER A 79 -7.76 -3.96 24.31
CA SER A 79 -8.38 -4.67 23.19
C SER A 79 -8.24 -6.18 23.32
N LYS A 80 -7.05 -6.69 23.71
CA LYS A 80 -6.85 -8.13 23.97
C LYS A 80 -7.71 -8.62 25.14
N ASN A 81 -7.80 -7.84 26.22
CA ASN A 81 -8.64 -8.18 27.37
C ASN A 81 -10.14 -8.22 27.01
N ILE A 82 -10.64 -7.27 26.20
CA ILE A 82 -12.01 -7.30 25.70
C ILE A 82 -12.27 -8.57 24.88
N GLN A 83 -11.33 -8.99 24.02
CA GLN A 83 -11.48 -10.23 23.25
C GLN A 83 -11.53 -11.47 24.14
N LEU A 84 -10.65 -11.56 25.15
CA LEU A 84 -10.65 -12.66 26.11
C LEU A 84 -11.96 -12.72 26.89
N GLU A 85 -12.41 -11.60 27.45
CA GLU A 85 -13.66 -11.52 28.22
C GLU A 85 -14.89 -11.79 27.34
N SER A 86 -14.88 -11.34 26.07
CA SER A 86 -15.93 -11.68 25.11
C SER A 86 -15.97 -13.18 24.84
N ARG A 87 -14.82 -13.87 24.71
CA ARG A 87 -14.77 -15.32 24.57
C ARG A 87 -15.30 -16.02 25.83
N ILE A 88 -14.91 -15.57 27.02
CA ILE A 88 -15.40 -16.10 28.30
C ILE A 88 -16.93 -15.93 28.39
N ALA A 89 -17.47 -14.78 27.98
CA ALA A 89 -18.91 -14.53 27.95
C ALA A 89 -19.63 -15.48 26.97
N THR A 90 -19.07 -15.73 25.78
CA THR A 90 -19.60 -16.70 24.81
C THR A 90 -19.58 -18.12 25.36
N ILE A 91 -18.47 -18.54 26.00
CA ILE A 91 -18.36 -19.87 26.63
C ILE A 91 -19.38 -20.00 27.75
N SER A 92 -19.52 -18.97 28.60
CA SER A 92 -20.49 -18.95 29.71
C SER A 92 -21.93 -19.11 29.18
N LYS A 93 -22.25 -18.45 28.06
CA LYS A 93 -23.55 -18.59 27.38
C LYS A 93 -23.76 -19.99 26.81
N SER A 94 -22.74 -20.60 26.21
CA SER A 94 -22.81 -21.98 25.72
C SER A 94 -22.99 -22.98 26.87
N LEU A 95 -22.28 -22.79 27.98
CA LEU A 95 -22.41 -23.62 29.18
C LEU A 95 -23.78 -23.50 29.83
N GLU A 96 -24.35 -22.29 29.88
CA GLU A 96 -25.73 -22.06 30.34
C GLU A 96 -26.71 -22.90 29.52
N ASN A 97 -26.62 -22.86 28.18
CA ASN A 97 -27.50 -23.64 27.30
C ASN A 97 -27.38 -25.16 27.50
N VAL A 98 -26.17 -25.67 27.77
CA VAL A 98 -25.93 -27.10 28.02
C VAL A 98 -26.42 -27.51 29.41
N ASN A 99 -26.32 -26.63 30.40
CA ASN A 99 -26.60 -26.94 31.81
C ASN A 99 -28.06 -26.66 32.24
N LEU A 100 -28.91 -26.18 31.33
CA LEU A 100 -30.36 -25.96 31.56
C LEU A 100 -31.10 -27.20 32.08
N LYS A 101 -30.54 -28.41 31.89
CA LYS A 101 -31.17 -29.68 32.29
C LYS A 101 -30.72 -30.21 33.66
N ASN A 102 -29.59 -29.73 34.23
CA ASN A 102 -28.91 -30.47 35.30
C ASN A 102 -28.98 -29.82 36.70
N SER A 103 -29.16 -28.49 36.82
CA SER A 103 -29.38 -27.85 38.13
C SER A 103 -29.79 -26.38 38.03
N ARG A 104 -30.92 -26.01 38.65
CA ARG A 104 -31.43 -24.62 38.72
C ARG A 104 -30.44 -23.65 39.37
N ASN A 105 -29.69 -24.09 40.39
CA ASN A 105 -28.74 -23.24 41.09
C ASN A 105 -27.50 -22.94 40.23
N SER A 106 -27.08 -23.90 39.39
CA SER A 106 -25.95 -23.70 38.47
C SER A 106 -26.29 -22.70 37.36
N VAL A 107 -27.55 -22.69 36.89
CA VAL A 107 -28.02 -21.73 35.89
C VAL A 107 -28.00 -20.31 36.44
N ILE A 108 -28.47 -20.09 37.67
CA ILE A 108 -28.46 -18.76 38.31
C ILE A 108 -27.03 -18.24 38.50
N TYR A 109 -26.09 -19.10 38.91
CA TYR A 109 -24.68 -18.72 39.04
C TYR A 109 -24.06 -18.32 37.69
N LEU A 110 -24.26 -19.13 36.64
CA LEU A 110 -23.74 -18.84 35.30
C LEU A 110 -24.37 -17.57 34.71
N GLN A 111 -25.65 -17.32 34.98
CA GLN A 111 -26.33 -16.09 34.57
C GLN A 111 -25.72 -14.87 35.26
N HIS A 112 -25.46 -14.94 36.58
CA HIS A 112 -24.81 -13.84 37.31
C HIS A 112 -23.37 -13.60 36.82
N GLN A 113 -22.63 -14.67 36.55
CA GLN A 113 -21.28 -14.58 35.97
C GLN A 113 -21.29 -13.95 34.57
N ARG A 114 -22.28 -14.31 33.73
CA ARG A 114 -22.46 -13.70 32.40
C ARG A 114 -22.74 -12.20 32.52
N GLN A 115 -23.67 -11.81 33.39
CA GLN A 115 -23.97 -10.40 33.64
C GLN A 115 -22.73 -9.65 34.13
N HIS A 116 -21.95 -10.23 35.04
CA HIS A 116 -20.71 -9.62 35.51
C HIS A 116 -19.71 -9.40 34.37
N ASN A 117 -19.51 -10.41 33.52
CA ASN A 117 -18.60 -10.32 32.36
C ASN A 117 -19.10 -9.27 31.35
N GLU A 118 -20.41 -9.19 31.08
CA GLU A 118 -21.00 -8.17 30.21
C GLU A 118 -20.75 -6.75 30.75
N HIS A 119 -20.94 -6.52 32.06
CA HIS A 119 -20.63 -5.23 32.68
C HIS A 119 -19.15 -4.89 32.59
N LYS A 120 -18.26 -5.88 32.78
CA LYS A 120 -16.81 -5.72 32.66
C LYS A 120 -16.39 -5.38 31.23
N ILE A 121 -16.96 -6.06 30.23
CA ILE A 121 -16.76 -5.77 28.80
C ILE A 121 -17.20 -4.33 28.49
N LYS A 122 -18.39 -3.93 28.96
CA LYS A 122 -18.89 -2.57 28.76
C LYS A 122 -17.98 -1.52 29.40
N TYR A 123 -17.49 -1.77 30.61
CA TYR A 123 -16.53 -0.90 31.29
C TYR A 123 -15.22 -0.75 30.50
N MET A 124 -14.61 -1.88 30.09
CA MET A 124 -13.38 -1.86 29.30
C MET A 124 -13.58 -1.22 27.92
N SER A 125 -14.74 -1.41 27.29
CA SER A 125 -15.08 -0.75 26.02
C SER A 125 -15.16 0.77 26.16
N ASN A 126 -15.76 1.26 27.24
CA ASN A 126 -15.80 2.70 27.53
C ASN A 126 -14.38 3.25 27.79
N GLN A 127 -13.54 2.51 28.52
CA GLN A 127 -12.13 2.88 28.70
C GLN A 127 -11.37 2.93 27.37
N LEU A 128 -11.57 1.94 26.50
CA LEU A 128 -10.97 1.90 25.16
C LEU A 128 -11.37 3.14 24.35
N GLU A 129 -12.63 3.54 24.38
CA GLU A 129 -13.11 4.72 23.66
C GLU A 129 -12.47 6.01 24.20
N ASN A 130 -12.38 6.16 25.52
CA ASN A 130 -11.73 7.31 26.15
C ASN A 130 -10.24 7.38 25.81
N MET A 131 -9.53 6.24 25.82
CA MET A 131 -8.12 6.17 25.44
C MET A 131 -7.90 6.47 23.95
N LYS A 132 -8.82 6.03 23.06
CA LYS A 132 -8.78 6.38 21.63
C LYS A 132 -8.99 7.88 21.41
N LYS A 133 -9.94 8.50 22.12
CA LYS A 133 -10.14 9.96 22.06
C LYS A 133 -8.88 10.70 22.48
N ARG A 134 -8.23 10.26 23.57
CA ARG A 134 -6.95 10.81 24.02
C ARG A 134 -5.82 10.61 23.02
N GLU A 135 -5.72 9.43 22.39
CA GLU A 135 -4.73 9.16 21.33
C GLU A 135 -4.88 10.13 20.16
N ILE A 136 -6.11 10.37 19.70
CA ILE A 136 -6.42 11.29 18.60
C ILE A 136 -6.05 12.73 18.98
N GLU A 137 -6.36 13.16 20.20
CA GLU A 137 -6.00 14.49 20.70
C GLU A 137 -4.48 14.69 20.71
N ILE A 138 -3.72 13.74 21.24
CA ILE A 138 -2.25 13.82 21.26
C ILE A 138 -1.70 13.85 19.83
N LYS A 139 -2.16 12.97 18.93
CA LYS A 139 -1.75 12.99 17.52
C LYS A 139 -2.04 14.34 16.86
N LYS A 140 -3.21 14.92 17.11
CA LYS A 140 -3.57 16.25 16.62
C LYS A 140 -2.60 17.31 17.13
N THR A 141 -2.26 17.32 18.42
CA THR A 141 -1.30 18.29 18.98
C THR A 141 0.11 18.13 18.41
N ILE A 142 0.59 16.90 18.22
CA ILE A 142 1.88 16.62 17.59
C ILE A 142 1.89 17.10 16.13
N LEU A 143 0.81 16.85 15.39
CA LEU A 143 0.69 17.27 14.00
C LEU A 143 0.63 18.79 13.87
N GLN A 144 -0.15 19.47 14.74
CA GLN A 144 -0.19 20.93 14.82
C GLN A 144 1.19 21.52 15.11
N HIS A 145 1.94 20.95 16.05
CA HIS A 145 3.33 21.35 16.30
C HIS A 145 4.19 21.20 15.04
N THR A 146 4.13 20.04 14.37
CA THR A 146 4.94 19.79 13.16
C THR A 146 4.60 20.77 12.04
N ALA A 147 3.31 21.02 11.80
CA ALA A 147 2.86 22.02 10.83
C ALA A 147 3.36 23.43 11.21
N GLY A 148 3.27 23.82 12.48
CA GLY A 148 3.80 25.10 12.97
C GLY A 148 5.33 25.22 12.84
N VAL A 149 6.09 24.14 13.03
CA VAL A 149 7.55 24.12 12.82
C VAL A 149 7.90 24.29 11.35
N LEU A 150 7.21 23.57 10.46
CA LEU A 150 7.41 23.69 9.01
C LEU A 150 7.11 25.10 8.53
N ASN A 151 6.00 25.69 8.98
CA ASN A 151 5.64 27.06 8.65
C ASN A 151 6.70 28.07 9.10
N LYS A 152 7.22 27.96 10.33
CA LYS A 152 8.35 28.78 10.79
C LYS A 152 9.60 28.57 9.95
N GLY A 153 9.87 27.34 9.50
CA GLY A 153 10.97 27.02 8.61
C GLY A 153 10.84 27.71 7.25
N ILE A 154 9.64 27.69 6.67
CA ILE A 154 9.33 28.37 5.40
C ILE A 154 9.50 29.88 5.56
N HIS A 155 8.93 30.49 6.60
CA HIS A 155 9.13 31.92 6.86
C HIS A 155 10.58 32.30 7.12
N SER A 156 11.38 31.41 7.73
CA SER A 156 12.83 31.62 7.88
C SER A 156 13.54 31.60 6.53
N LEU A 157 13.16 30.70 5.62
CA LEU A 157 13.71 30.64 4.25
C LEU A 157 13.27 31.84 3.41
N GLU A 158 12.01 32.27 3.53
CA GLU A 158 11.49 33.48 2.88
C GLU A 158 12.22 34.73 3.39
N SER A 159 12.41 34.85 4.71
CA SER A 159 13.17 35.96 5.30
C SER A 159 14.64 35.95 4.87
N GLN A 160 15.25 34.76 4.75
CA GLN A 160 16.63 34.62 4.28
C GLN A 160 16.77 34.98 2.80
N THR A 161 15.84 34.53 1.95
CA THR A 161 15.85 34.87 0.52
C THR A 161 15.56 36.36 0.29
N LEU A 162 14.72 36.99 1.11
CA LEU A 162 14.55 38.45 1.09
C LEU A 162 15.85 39.18 1.47
N HIS A 163 16.56 38.73 2.51
CA HIS A 163 17.85 39.33 2.89
C HIS A 163 18.98 39.08 1.88
N GLU A 164 19.01 37.92 1.23
CA GLU A 164 19.95 37.64 0.13
C GLU A 164 19.61 38.50 -1.09
N ASN A 165 18.33 38.66 -1.41
CA ASN A 165 17.91 39.57 -2.46
C ASN A 165 18.27 41.02 -2.13
N ASP A 166 18.13 41.49 -0.90
CA ASP A 166 18.59 42.84 -0.52
C ASP A 166 20.10 43.00 -0.65
N ARG A 167 20.90 41.96 -0.33
CA ARG A 167 22.35 41.97 -0.54
C ARG A 167 22.71 41.98 -2.03
N HIS A 168 22.03 41.18 -2.83
CA HIS A 168 22.20 41.18 -4.28
C HIS A 168 21.75 42.50 -4.88
N HIS A 169 20.63 43.08 -4.43
CA HIS A 169 20.15 44.38 -4.88
C HIS A 169 21.09 45.50 -4.47
N THR A 170 21.70 45.43 -3.28
CA THR A 170 22.72 46.39 -2.84
C THR A 170 24.01 46.26 -3.67
N ALA A 171 24.44 45.03 -3.97
CA ALA A 171 25.59 44.79 -4.85
C ALA A 171 25.32 45.21 -6.30
N LEU A 172 24.12 44.94 -6.82
CA LEU A 172 23.67 45.38 -8.15
C LEU A 172 23.55 46.90 -8.19
N ASN A 173 23.03 47.54 -7.14
CA ASN A 173 22.97 49.00 -7.03
C ASN A 173 24.37 49.60 -6.93
N GLN A 174 25.35 48.96 -6.26
CA GLN A 174 26.75 49.39 -6.28
C GLN A 174 27.40 49.23 -7.68
N VAL A 175 27.05 48.17 -8.41
CA VAL A 175 27.51 47.95 -9.80
C VAL A 175 26.85 48.95 -10.74
N ILE A 176 25.56 49.20 -10.62
CA ILE A 176 24.82 50.23 -11.37
C ILE A 176 25.39 51.60 -11.06
N HIS A 177 25.69 51.93 -9.80
CA HIS A 177 26.29 53.21 -9.44
C HIS A 177 27.74 53.36 -9.96
N ARG A 178 28.48 52.25 -10.11
CA ARG A 178 29.79 52.23 -10.81
C ARG A 178 29.62 52.38 -12.32
N ILE A 179 28.62 51.73 -12.91
CA ILE A 179 28.32 51.85 -14.34
C ILE A 179 27.86 53.28 -14.66
N ASP A 180 27.02 53.91 -13.84
CA ASP A 180 26.61 55.31 -13.99
C ASP A 180 27.78 56.28 -13.79
N GLN A 181 28.72 56.01 -12.89
CA GLN A 181 29.97 56.80 -12.78
C GLN A 181 30.87 56.65 -14.03
N LEU A 182 30.90 55.45 -14.63
CA LEU A 182 31.65 55.19 -15.86
C LEU A 182 30.96 55.78 -17.10
N TYR A 183 29.62 55.78 -17.15
CA TYR A 183 28.83 56.37 -18.23
C TYR A 183 28.76 57.90 -18.13
N SER A 184 28.74 58.47 -16.92
CA SER A 184 28.74 59.92 -16.72
C SER A 184 30.10 60.57 -17.02
N SER A 185 31.20 59.81 -17.01
CA SER A 185 32.55 60.35 -17.28
C SER A 185 33.02 60.26 -18.73
N LYS A 186 32.36 59.48 -19.59
CA LYS A 186 32.68 59.41 -21.03
C LYS A 186 31.41 59.14 -21.85
N ILE A 187 30.83 60.19 -22.42
CA ILE A 187 30.44 60.34 -23.84
C ILE A 187 29.34 61.42 -23.97
N PRO A 188 29.50 62.39 -24.89
CA PRO A 188 28.47 63.38 -25.21
C PRO A 188 27.24 62.73 -25.87
N SER A 189 26.08 63.27 -25.50
CA SER A 189 24.76 63.02 -26.04
C SER A 189 24.69 62.96 -27.58
N SER A 190 24.33 61.80 -28.13
CA SER A 190 23.56 61.72 -29.39
C SER A 190 22.87 60.36 -29.53
N SER A 191 21.54 60.42 -29.54
CA SER A 191 20.56 59.57 -30.26
C SER A 191 20.97 58.14 -30.63
N PHE A 192 20.25 57.13 -30.11
CA PHE A 192 19.53 56.09 -30.88
C PHE A 192 18.91 55.00 -29.94
N PRO A 193 17.94 54.17 -30.41
CA PRO A 193 16.75 53.81 -29.65
C PRO A 193 16.74 52.34 -29.18
N ALA A 194 15.93 52.09 -28.17
CA ALA A 194 15.62 50.77 -27.63
C ALA A 194 14.67 49.97 -28.53
N SER A 195 14.90 48.65 -28.66
CA SER A 195 13.86 47.59 -28.62
C SER A 195 14.47 46.21 -28.93
N ILE A 196 14.42 45.29 -27.98
CA ILE A 196 14.57 43.84 -28.18
C ILE A 196 13.25 43.21 -27.75
N THR A 197 12.53 42.61 -28.69
CA THR A 197 11.26 41.92 -28.48
C THR A 197 11.48 40.41 -28.56
N THR A 198 11.23 39.71 -27.46
CA THR A 198 11.13 38.25 -27.41
C THR A 198 9.67 37.82 -27.59
N SER A 199 9.49 36.78 -28.39
CA SER A 199 8.25 36.22 -28.94
C SER A 199 7.14 35.92 -27.92
N SER A 200 5.97 36.53 -28.13
CA SER A 200 4.82 36.52 -27.23
C SER A 200 3.50 36.30 -27.99
N SER A 201 3.16 35.07 -28.38
CA SER A 201 1.90 34.79 -29.09
C SER A 201 0.67 34.72 -28.17
N SER A 202 0.84 34.54 -26.85
CA SER A 202 -0.25 34.60 -25.85
C SER A 202 -0.40 35.97 -25.18
N LEU A 203 0.65 36.81 -25.21
CA LEU A 203 0.60 38.19 -24.70
C LEU A 203 -0.07 39.12 -25.72
N ASP A 204 -0.05 38.75 -26.99
CA ASP A 204 -0.58 39.56 -28.09
C ASP A 204 -2.10 39.76 -27.99
N THR A 205 -2.84 38.82 -27.39
CA THR A 205 -4.29 38.94 -27.14
C THR A 205 -4.59 39.82 -25.94
N LEU A 206 -3.80 39.73 -24.86
CA LEU A 206 -3.90 40.61 -23.68
C LEU A 206 -3.46 42.04 -24.00
N GLN A 207 -2.46 42.21 -24.86
CA GLN A 207 -1.97 43.52 -25.29
C GLN A 207 -2.93 44.19 -26.27
N LYS A 208 -3.58 43.42 -27.15
CA LYS A 208 -4.69 43.92 -28.00
C LYS A 208 -5.91 44.31 -27.15
N LEU A 209 -6.22 43.59 -26.07
CA LEU A 209 -7.27 43.97 -25.12
C LEU A 209 -6.95 45.27 -24.38
N SER A 210 -5.72 45.43 -23.90
CA SER A 210 -5.25 46.66 -23.25
C SER A 210 -5.26 47.87 -24.19
N GLN A 211 -4.92 47.68 -25.47
CA GLN A 211 -4.98 48.74 -26.48
C GLN A 211 -6.42 49.15 -26.81
N LEU A 212 -7.36 48.20 -26.84
CA LEU A 212 -8.79 48.47 -27.04
C LEU A 212 -9.42 49.21 -25.86
N GLU A 213 -9.02 48.88 -24.64
CA GLU A 213 -9.46 49.57 -23.42
C GLU A 213 -8.96 51.03 -23.39
N LYS A 214 -7.69 51.26 -23.78
CA LYS A 214 -7.14 52.62 -23.95
C LYS A 214 -7.83 53.44 -25.04
N LEU A 215 -8.24 52.83 -26.14
CA LEU A 215 -8.98 53.51 -27.21
C LEU A 215 -10.43 53.85 -26.82
N LEU A 216 -11.07 53.02 -25.99
CA LEU A 216 -12.39 53.32 -25.42
C LEU A 216 -12.35 54.52 -24.45
N LEU A 217 -11.23 54.73 -23.77
CA LEU A 217 -11.02 55.84 -22.84
C LEU A 217 -10.69 57.17 -23.53
N SER A 218 -10.19 57.16 -24.78
CA SER A 218 -9.69 58.38 -25.43
C SER A 218 -10.75 59.27 -26.08
N GLY A 219 -12.06 58.94 -26.00
CA GLY A 219 -13.19 59.84 -26.28
C GLY A 219 -13.35 60.38 -27.72
N GLN A 220 -12.37 60.18 -28.60
CA GLN A 220 -12.37 60.61 -30.01
C GLN A 220 -12.45 59.40 -30.95
N SER A 221 -13.53 58.62 -30.86
CA SER A 221 -13.75 57.48 -31.75
C SER A 221 -14.71 57.89 -32.88
N THR A 222 -14.30 57.69 -34.13
CA THR A 222 -15.20 57.88 -35.27
C THR A 222 -16.33 56.83 -35.21
N GLU A 223 -17.49 57.10 -35.83
CA GLU A 223 -18.64 56.18 -35.82
C GLU A 223 -18.28 54.76 -36.34
N LYS A 224 -17.30 54.68 -37.25
CA LYS A 224 -16.72 53.40 -37.73
C LYS A 224 -15.92 52.65 -36.65
N ASP A 225 -15.24 53.36 -35.75
CA ASP A 225 -14.50 52.76 -34.64
C ASP A 225 -15.45 52.25 -33.56
N LEU A 226 -16.57 52.96 -33.35
CA LEU A 226 -17.65 52.52 -32.46
C LEU A 226 -18.30 51.21 -32.94
N PHE A 227 -18.52 51.07 -34.25
CA PHE A 227 -19.01 49.83 -34.84
C PHE A 227 -18.03 48.67 -34.68
N LYS A 228 -16.73 48.88 -34.94
CA LYS A 228 -15.68 47.87 -34.72
C LYS A 228 -15.52 47.51 -33.25
N ALA A 229 -15.57 48.49 -32.35
CA ALA A 229 -15.51 48.26 -30.90
C ALA A 229 -16.70 47.41 -30.43
N ASN A 230 -17.90 47.67 -30.96
CA ASN A 230 -19.09 46.87 -30.65
C ASN A 230 -19.00 45.45 -31.23
N GLN A 231 -18.45 45.28 -32.42
CA GLN A 231 -18.16 43.97 -33.01
C GLN A 231 -17.14 43.18 -32.17
N ASN A 232 -16.06 43.82 -31.72
CA ASN A 232 -15.06 43.21 -30.84
C ASN A 232 -15.65 42.87 -29.46
N LYS A 233 -16.53 43.71 -28.92
CA LYS A 233 -17.25 43.44 -27.66
C LYS A 233 -18.16 42.20 -27.80
N MET A 234 -18.87 42.07 -28.93
CA MET A 234 -19.66 40.88 -29.26
C MET A 234 -18.78 39.62 -29.36
N GLN A 235 -17.63 39.71 -30.02
CA GLN A 235 -16.68 38.59 -30.09
C GLN A 235 -16.12 38.22 -28.71
N LEU A 236 -15.81 39.20 -27.87
CA LEU A 236 -15.33 38.98 -26.50
C LEU A 236 -16.40 38.30 -25.63
N LEU A 237 -17.66 38.72 -25.75
CA LEU A 237 -18.78 38.06 -25.08
C LEU A 237 -18.96 36.61 -25.57
N ALA A 238 -18.84 36.35 -26.87
CA ALA A 238 -18.90 35.00 -27.42
C ALA A 238 -17.77 34.11 -26.88
N ILE A 239 -16.54 34.63 -26.82
CA ILE A 239 -15.39 33.92 -26.23
C ILE A 239 -15.61 33.66 -24.74
N LYS A 240 -16.16 34.63 -23.99
CA LYS A 240 -16.46 34.47 -22.57
C LYS A 240 -17.50 33.39 -22.33
N VAL A 241 -18.58 33.38 -23.11
CA VAL A 241 -19.61 32.31 -23.04
C VAL A 241 -19.02 30.95 -23.39
N GLN A 242 -18.16 30.85 -24.41
CA GLN A 242 -17.49 29.60 -24.76
C GLN A 242 -16.55 29.12 -23.65
N LYS A 243 -15.81 30.03 -23.02
CA LYS A 243 -14.97 29.73 -21.84
C LYS A 243 -15.80 29.19 -20.68
N ASP A 244 -16.91 29.85 -20.36
CA ASP A 244 -17.79 29.43 -19.27
C ASP A 244 -18.43 28.05 -19.55
N GLN A 245 -18.78 27.77 -20.81
CA GLN A 245 -19.23 26.44 -21.24
C GLN A 245 -18.15 25.36 -21.09
N LEU A 246 -16.91 25.65 -21.48
CA LEU A 246 -15.79 24.73 -21.31
C LEU A 246 -15.48 24.47 -19.82
N MET A 247 -15.50 25.51 -18.98
CA MET A 247 -15.37 25.38 -17.54
C MET A 247 -16.47 24.50 -16.94
N SER A 248 -17.73 24.69 -17.34
CA SER A 248 -18.84 23.84 -16.87
C SER A 248 -18.62 22.37 -17.26
N ARG A 249 -18.20 22.10 -18.50
CA ARG A 249 -17.89 20.73 -18.95
C ARG A 249 -16.72 20.11 -18.20
N MET A 250 -15.71 20.90 -17.86
CA MET A 250 -14.57 20.45 -17.08
C MET A 250 -15.00 20.03 -15.67
N ILE A 251 -15.83 20.84 -15.00
CA ILE A 251 -16.40 20.51 -13.68
C ILE A 251 -17.25 19.23 -13.75
N ASP A 252 -18.04 19.05 -14.80
CA ASP A 252 -18.84 17.83 -15.00
C ASP A 252 -17.96 16.59 -15.17
N MET A 253 -16.85 16.70 -15.91
CA MET A 253 -15.87 15.61 -16.04
C MET A 253 -15.15 15.32 -14.71
N GLU A 254 -14.77 16.33 -13.93
CA GLU A 254 -14.17 16.13 -12.60
C GLU A 254 -15.12 15.43 -11.64
N LEU A 255 -16.41 15.79 -11.67
CA LEU A 255 -17.45 15.13 -10.88
C LEU A 255 -17.63 13.67 -11.32
N LEU A 256 -17.59 13.38 -12.62
CA LEU A 256 -17.65 12.02 -13.16
C LEU A 256 -16.44 11.19 -12.71
N THR A 257 -15.22 11.73 -12.81
CA THR A 257 -13.99 11.07 -12.37
C THR A 257 -14.01 10.78 -10.88
N THR A 258 -14.50 11.72 -10.07
CA THR A 258 -14.65 11.53 -8.61
C THR A 258 -15.68 10.44 -8.29
N LYS A 259 -16.79 10.37 -9.04
CA LYS A 259 -17.78 9.28 -8.92
C LYS A 259 -17.21 7.93 -9.34
N LEU A 260 -16.37 7.87 -10.38
CA LEU A 260 -15.69 6.64 -10.79
C LEU A 260 -14.66 6.18 -9.76
N LEU A 261 -13.81 7.09 -9.27
CA LEU A 261 -12.82 6.79 -8.23
C LEU A 261 -13.46 6.29 -6.93
N SER A 262 -14.59 6.89 -6.50
CA SER A 262 -15.31 6.39 -5.33
C SER A 262 -15.87 4.98 -5.54
N ARG A 263 -16.39 4.66 -6.73
CA ARG A 263 -16.82 3.28 -7.06
C ARG A 263 -15.67 2.29 -7.09
N ILE A 264 -14.53 2.67 -7.67
CA ILE A 264 -13.32 1.82 -7.72
C ILE A 264 -12.82 1.52 -6.31
N SER A 265 -12.84 2.50 -5.39
CA SER A 265 -12.37 2.31 -4.01
C SER A 265 -13.18 1.28 -3.18
N VAL A 266 -14.45 1.05 -3.54
CA VAL A 266 -15.33 0.08 -2.86
C VAL A 266 -15.10 -1.35 -3.37
N TYR A 267 -14.54 -1.51 -4.57
CA TYR A 267 -14.36 -2.82 -5.19
C TYR A 267 -13.45 -3.77 -4.38
N PRO A 268 -12.28 -3.33 -3.88
CA PRO A 268 -11.42 -4.16 -3.03
C PRO A 268 -12.10 -4.60 -1.73
N GLN A 269 -12.92 -3.73 -1.12
CA GLN A 269 -13.66 -4.05 0.10
C GLN A 269 -14.70 -5.15 -0.16
N ARG A 270 -15.42 -5.06 -1.28
CA ARG A 270 -16.40 -6.07 -1.69
C ARG A 270 -15.72 -7.39 -2.07
N GLN A 271 -14.59 -7.34 -2.76
CA GLN A 271 -13.77 -8.52 -3.05
C GLN A 271 -13.29 -9.22 -1.77
N MET A 272 -12.86 -8.44 -0.77
CA MET A 272 -12.46 -8.97 0.53
C MET A 272 -13.64 -9.61 1.29
N ALA A 273 -14.84 -9.00 1.22
CA ALA A 273 -16.05 -9.56 1.81
C ALA A 273 -16.40 -10.93 1.20
N PHE A 274 -16.39 -11.05 -0.14
CA PHE A 274 -16.61 -12.33 -0.81
C PHE A 274 -15.54 -13.37 -0.47
N LYS A 275 -14.28 -12.95 -0.33
CA LYS A 275 -13.20 -13.85 0.10
C LYS A 275 -13.42 -14.37 1.53
N MET A 276 -13.90 -13.54 2.44
CA MET A 276 -14.25 -13.97 3.80
C MET A 276 -15.44 -14.94 3.81
N GLU A 277 -16.47 -14.67 3.02
CA GLU A 277 -17.64 -15.54 2.88
C GLU A 277 -17.26 -16.91 2.31
N LEU A 278 -16.39 -16.95 1.28
CA LEU A 278 -15.86 -18.20 0.74
C LEU A 278 -15.05 -19.00 1.78
N MET A 279 -14.23 -18.33 2.59
CA MET A 279 -13.50 -18.98 3.68
C MET A 279 -14.44 -19.53 4.76
N GLN A 280 -15.54 -18.82 5.05
CA GLN A 280 -16.55 -19.28 5.99
C GLN A 280 -17.19 -20.58 5.48
N TYR A 281 -17.65 -20.62 4.23
CA TYR A 281 -18.22 -21.83 3.64
C TYR A 281 -17.25 -23.01 3.59
N GLN A 282 -15.96 -22.74 3.35
CA GLN A 282 -14.93 -23.79 3.41
C GLN A 282 -14.74 -24.34 4.82
N SER A 283 -14.84 -23.49 5.85
CA SER A 283 -14.77 -23.91 7.26
C SER A 283 -15.98 -24.76 7.64
N GLU A 284 -17.19 -24.29 7.30
CA GLU A 284 -18.45 -25.00 7.57
C GLU A 284 -18.48 -26.37 6.88
N SER A 285 -18.00 -26.45 5.63
CA SER A 285 -17.83 -27.71 4.88
C SER A 285 -16.91 -28.72 5.59
N LEU A 286 -15.81 -28.22 6.18
CA LEU A 286 -14.86 -29.06 6.90
C LEU A 286 -15.43 -29.54 8.24
N GLU A 287 -16.14 -28.67 8.96
CA GLU A 287 -16.86 -29.02 10.19
C GLU A 287 -17.92 -30.09 9.95
N ILE A 288 -18.70 -29.96 8.87
CA ILE A 288 -19.69 -30.98 8.47
C ILE A 288 -19.00 -32.32 8.23
N ARG A 289 -17.86 -32.34 7.53
CA ARG A 289 -17.09 -33.58 7.29
C ARG A 289 -16.54 -34.21 8.59
N ILE A 290 -16.05 -33.38 9.52
CA ILE A 290 -15.60 -33.85 10.84
C ILE A 290 -16.77 -34.44 11.62
N TRP A 291 -17.91 -33.75 11.62
CA TRP A 291 -19.13 -34.18 12.30
C TRP A 291 -19.63 -35.51 11.74
N GLU A 292 -19.66 -35.66 10.41
CA GLU A 292 -20.05 -36.90 9.73
C GLU A 292 -19.11 -38.06 10.09
N LYS A 293 -17.79 -37.83 10.12
CA LYS A 293 -16.81 -38.84 10.54
C LYS A 293 -16.92 -39.19 12.03
N ARG A 294 -17.29 -38.25 12.89
CA ARG A 294 -17.56 -38.50 14.31
C ARG A 294 -18.85 -39.30 14.50
N ARG A 295 -19.90 -38.95 13.75
CA ARG A 295 -21.16 -39.69 13.74
C ARG A 295 -20.96 -41.13 13.30
N GLN A 296 -20.20 -41.36 12.22
CA GLN A 296 -19.88 -42.71 11.75
C GLN A 296 -19.17 -43.53 12.83
N ARG A 297 -18.17 -42.96 13.53
CA ARG A 297 -17.48 -43.65 14.63
C ARG A 297 -18.41 -44.01 15.79
N ASN A 298 -19.40 -43.16 16.09
CA ASN A 298 -20.39 -43.46 17.13
C ASN A 298 -21.34 -44.59 16.69
N GLU A 299 -21.81 -44.57 15.43
CA GLU A 299 -22.64 -45.65 14.88
C GLU A 299 -21.88 -46.99 14.86
N ASP A 300 -20.59 -46.98 14.51
CA ASP A 300 -19.72 -48.16 14.56
C ASP A 300 -19.51 -48.65 16.01
N ALA A 301 -19.35 -47.73 16.97
CA ALA A 301 -19.18 -48.06 18.39
C ALA A 301 -20.47 -48.65 19.00
N ASP A 302 -21.62 -48.10 18.65
CA ASP A 302 -22.93 -48.61 19.07
C ASP A 302 -23.19 -49.99 18.45
N SER A 303 -22.84 -50.19 17.18
CA SER A 303 -22.92 -51.50 16.52
C SER A 303 -22.00 -52.54 17.19
N LEU A 304 -20.78 -52.14 17.57
CA LEU A 304 -19.85 -53.01 18.30
C LEU A 304 -20.37 -53.34 19.71
N SER A 305 -20.93 -52.36 20.42
CA SER A 305 -21.52 -52.53 21.75
C SER A 305 -22.72 -53.48 21.71
N GLN A 306 -23.60 -53.34 20.72
CA GLN A 306 -24.72 -54.25 20.47
C GLN A 306 -24.24 -55.67 20.13
N ALA A 307 -23.21 -55.79 19.30
CA ALA A 307 -22.62 -57.09 18.98
C ALA A 307 -22.04 -57.78 20.22
N LEU A 308 -21.35 -57.03 21.10
CA LEU A 308 -20.79 -57.54 22.34
C LEU A 308 -21.87 -57.94 23.37
N THR A 309 -22.96 -57.19 23.47
CA THR A 309 -24.08 -57.53 24.36
C THR A 309 -24.83 -58.77 23.89
N ASN A 310 -25.02 -58.95 22.58
CA ASN A 310 -25.60 -60.17 22.03
C ASN A 310 -24.72 -61.41 22.29
N LEU A 311 -23.40 -61.22 22.34
CA LEU A 311 -22.40 -62.25 22.65
C LEU A 311 -22.41 -62.67 24.13
N ALA A 312 -22.61 -61.71 25.04
CA ALA A 312 -22.66 -61.97 26.47
C ALA A 312 -23.87 -62.84 26.88
N ASN A 313 -24.95 -62.84 26.08
CA ASN A 313 -26.19 -63.55 26.38
C ASN A 313 -26.30 -64.97 25.80
N GLY A 314 -25.30 -65.48 25.05
CA GLY A 314 -25.34 -66.88 24.64
C GLY A 314 -24.22 -67.35 23.68
N GLY A 315 -23.35 -68.22 24.19
CA GLY A 315 -22.83 -69.35 23.42
C GLY A 315 -21.40 -69.29 22.86
N ASN A 316 -20.64 -70.33 23.21
CA ASN A 316 -19.52 -70.99 22.51
C ASN A 316 -18.30 -70.16 22.03
N GLY A 317 -17.12 -70.62 22.44
CA GLY A 317 -15.80 -70.04 22.15
C GLY A 317 -15.40 -69.92 20.67
N HIS A 318 -16.20 -70.42 19.72
CA HIS A 318 -16.03 -70.12 18.29
C HIS A 318 -16.27 -68.64 17.95
N SER A 319 -17.02 -67.91 18.79
CA SER A 319 -17.31 -66.49 18.57
C SER A 319 -16.07 -65.58 18.77
N VAL A 320 -15.12 -65.95 19.64
CA VAL A 320 -13.92 -65.15 19.93
C VAL A 320 -12.97 -65.06 18.73
N ILE A 321 -12.83 -66.16 17.97
CA ILE A 321 -12.00 -66.18 16.76
C ILE A 321 -12.60 -65.27 15.69
N ALA A 322 -13.92 -65.28 15.53
CA ALA A 322 -14.63 -64.40 14.59
C ALA A 322 -14.50 -62.92 14.97
N ILE A 323 -14.55 -62.57 16.26
CA ILE A 323 -14.33 -61.19 16.73
C ILE A 323 -12.90 -60.75 16.45
N LYS A 324 -11.90 -61.58 16.75
CA LYS A 324 -10.49 -61.26 16.48
C LYS A 324 -10.24 -61.05 14.98
N GLN A 325 -10.84 -61.88 14.12
CA GLN A 325 -10.77 -61.70 12.67
C GLN A 325 -11.46 -60.41 12.20
N ARG A 326 -12.61 -60.04 12.78
CA ARG A 326 -13.27 -58.75 12.47
C ARG A 326 -12.44 -57.55 12.89
N TYR A 327 -11.84 -57.60 14.08
CA TYR A 327 -10.98 -56.52 14.58
C TYR A 327 -9.70 -56.38 13.73
N GLN A 328 -9.09 -57.51 13.37
CA GLN A 328 -7.95 -57.53 12.45
C GLN A 328 -8.32 -56.91 11.09
N LYS A 329 -9.47 -57.28 10.52
CA LYS A 329 -9.97 -56.71 9.28
C LYS A 329 -10.23 -55.20 9.39
N GLN A 330 -10.78 -54.74 10.53
CA GLN A 330 -11.00 -53.31 10.77
C GLN A 330 -9.69 -52.52 10.84
N LEU A 331 -8.64 -53.08 11.44
CA LEU A 331 -7.30 -52.48 11.44
C LEU A 331 -6.70 -52.44 10.02
N GLU A 332 -6.87 -53.50 9.23
CA GLU A 332 -6.43 -53.53 7.82
C GLU A 332 -7.19 -52.52 6.96
N ASP A 333 -8.50 -52.39 7.13
CA ASP A 333 -9.32 -51.42 6.40
C ASP A 333 -8.97 -49.97 6.82
N GLN A 334 -8.68 -49.72 8.11
CA GLN A 334 -8.15 -48.44 8.57
C GLN A 334 -6.77 -48.14 7.96
N ALA A 335 -5.85 -49.11 7.96
CA ALA A 335 -4.53 -48.95 7.36
C ALA A 335 -4.63 -48.61 5.86
N LYS A 336 -5.50 -49.32 5.11
CA LYS A 336 -5.77 -49.03 3.70
C LYS A 336 -6.36 -47.64 3.49
N SER A 337 -7.26 -47.19 4.37
CA SER A 337 -7.83 -45.83 4.29
C SER A 337 -6.76 -44.76 4.50
N TYR A 338 -5.86 -44.95 5.47
CA TYR A 338 -4.76 -44.01 5.70
C TYR A 338 -3.75 -44.02 4.55
N GLU A 339 -3.45 -45.19 3.98
CA GLU A 339 -2.60 -45.30 2.80
C GLU A 339 -3.20 -44.59 1.57
N ALA A 340 -4.51 -44.73 1.35
CA ALA A 340 -5.23 -44.00 0.29
C ALA A 340 -5.22 -42.48 0.52
N ASP A 341 -5.41 -42.02 1.76
CA ASP A 341 -5.35 -40.60 2.11
C ASP A 341 -3.95 -40.02 1.91
N ILE A 342 -2.89 -40.75 2.31
CA ILE A 342 -1.50 -40.36 2.08
C ILE A 342 -1.20 -40.30 0.58
N SER A 343 -1.65 -41.30 -0.20
CA SER A 343 -1.50 -41.32 -1.66
C SER A 343 -2.20 -40.12 -2.32
N LYS A 344 -3.41 -39.77 -1.88
CA LYS A 344 -4.13 -38.58 -2.34
C LYS A 344 -3.42 -37.28 -1.99
N GLN A 345 -2.87 -37.17 -0.78
CA GLN A 345 -2.08 -36.00 -0.37
C GLN A 345 -0.80 -35.87 -1.19
N ASN A 346 -0.11 -36.98 -1.47
CA ASN A 346 1.08 -37.00 -2.32
C ASN A 346 0.76 -36.58 -3.76
N ALA A 347 -0.36 -37.04 -4.32
CA ALA A 347 -0.81 -36.61 -5.66
C ALA A 347 -1.12 -35.11 -5.72
N LEU A 348 -1.74 -34.54 -4.67
CA LEU A 348 -1.97 -33.10 -4.57
C LEU A 348 -0.67 -32.31 -4.44
N LEU A 349 0.29 -32.81 -3.64
CA LEU A 349 1.61 -32.20 -3.48
C LEU A 349 2.39 -32.22 -4.80
N GLN A 350 2.33 -33.32 -5.54
CA GLN A 350 2.93 -33.45 -6.87
C GLN A 350 2.31 -32.45 -7.86
N ARG A 351 0.98 -32.32 -7.90
CA ARG A 351 0.29 -31.33 -8.75
C ARG A 351 0.68 -29.89 -8.39
N ASN A 352 0.75 -29.56 -7.10
CA ASN A 352 1.19 -28.24 -6.65
C ASN A 352 2.68 -27.98 -7.01
N THR A 353 3.52 -29.02 -6.95
CA THR A 353 4.93 -28.92 -7.36
C THR A 353 5.05 -28.64 -8.85
N GLN A 354 4.26 -29.33 -9.69
CA GLN A 354 4.21 -29.07 -11.13
C GLN A 354 3.69 -27.66 -11.44
N MET A 355 2.65 -27.20 -10.73
CA MET A 355 2.12 -25.85 -10.92
C MET A 355 3.13 -24.78 -10.50
N LYS A 356 3.87 -25.00 -9.41
CA LYS A 356 4.97 -24.12 -9.01
C LYS A 356 6.06 -24.05 -10.08
N GLN A 357 6.50 -25.20 -10.60
CA GLN A 357 7.51 -25.25 -11.67
C GLN A 357 7.04 -24.52 -12.95
N HIS A 358 5.77 -24.67 -13.30
CA HIS A 358 5.17 -23.93 -14.42
C HIS A 358 5.18 -22.41 -14.17
N LEU A 359 4.78 -21.97 -12.97
CA LEU A 359 4.82 -20.55 -12.61
C LEU A 359 6.25 -19.99 -12.64
N GLU A 360 7.23 -20.73 -12.11
CA GLU A 360 8.65 -20.36 -12.16
C GLU A 360 9.15 -20.22 -13.61
N ALA A 361 8.77 -21.15 -14.51
CA ALA A 361 9.09 -21.05 -15.93
C ALA A 361 8.49 -19.79 -16.57
N THR A 362 7.19 -19.53 -16.35
CA THR A 362 6.54 -18.32 -16.89
C THR A 362 7.11 -17.02 -16.33
N CYS A 363 7.54 -17.00 -15.06
CA CYS A 363 8.22 -15.83 -14.49
C CYS A 363 9.57 -15.60 -15.15
N ASN A 364 10.34 -16.66 -15.44
CA ASN A 364 11.61 -16.53 -16.14
C ASN A 364 11.43 -16.03 -17.59
N ASP A 365 10.38 -16.49 -18.28
CA ASP A 365 10.04 -16.01 -19.62
C ASP A 365 9.67 -14.52 -19.61
N LEU A 366 8.84 -14.09 -18.66
CA LEU A 366 8.48 -12.66 -18.49
C LEU A 366 9.70 -11.79 -18.14
N VAL A 367 10.63 -12.30 -17.34
CA VAL A 367 11.89 -11.60 -17.02
C VAL A 367 12.77 -11.45 -18.27
N ALA A 368 12.83 -12.48 -19.13
CA ALA A 368 13.53 -12.42 -20.39
C ALA A 368 12.89 -11.41 -21.35
N GLU A 369 11.55 -11.45 -21.51
CA GLU A 369 10.80 -10.50 -22.34
C GLU A 369 10.99 -9.06 -21.85
N LYS A 370 10.92 -8.82 -20.53
CA LYS A 370 11.20 -7.51 -19.95
C LYS A 370 12.60 -7.01 -20.33
N SER A 371 13.62 -7.87 -20.24
CA SER A 371 14.99 -7.51 -20.62
C SER A 371 15.12 -7.17 -22.10
N GLU A 372 14.40 -7.85 -22.99
CA GLU A 372 14.35 -7.53 -24.42
C GLU A 372 13.65 -6.18 -24.68
N LEU A 373 12.54 -5.90 -23.99
CA LEU A 373 11.84 -4.62 -24.11
C LEU A 373 12.69 -3.45 -23.58
N GLU A 374 13.46 -3.65 -22.51
CA GLU A 374 14.41 -2.65 -22.00
C GLU A 374 15.51 -2.35 -23.02
N LYS A 375 16.09 -3.37 -23.67
CA LYS A 375 17.07 -3.20 -24.76
C LYS A 375 16.46 -2.44 -25.94
N LEU A 376 15.21 -2.75 -26.30
CA LEU A 376 14.50 -2.06 -27.39
C LEU A 376 14.25 -0.59 -27.06
N VAL A 377 13.84 -0.28 -25.83
CA VAL A 377 13.66 1.11 -25.36
C VAL A 377 14.98 1.85 -25.43
N GLN A 378 16.07 1.26 -24.93
CA GLN A 378 17.40 1.87 -24.96
C GLN A 378 17.88 2.15 -26.40
N GLU A 379 17.65 1.23 -27.32
CA GLU A 379 17.97 1.41 -28.74
C GLU A 379 17.11 2.52 -29.37
N LYS A 380 15.82 2.61 -29.04
CA LYS A 380 14.95 3.68 -29.53
C LYS A 380 15.32 5.05 -28.98
N SER A 381 15.71 5.15 -27.71
CA SER A 381 16.26 6.38 -27.13
C SER A 381 17.51 6.83 -27.88
N ARG A 382 18.45 5.92 -28.18
CA ARG A 382 19.63 6.24 -29.00
C ARG A 382 19.27 6.74 -30.40
N GLN A 383 18.25 6.17 -31.04
CA GLN A 383 17.78 6.62 -32.35
C GLN A 383 17.16 8.03 -32.30
N ILE A 384 16.43 8.35 -31.23
CA ILE A 384 15.87 9.70 -31.01
C ILE A 384 17.02 10.70 -30.82
N ASP A 385 18.00 10.38 -29.97
CA ASP A 385 19.16 11.23 -29.75
C ASP A 385 19.95 11.49 -31.06
N GLN A 386 20.09 10.48 -31.91
CA GLN A 386 20.70 10.65 -33.24
C GLN A 386 19.89 11.59 -34.14
N GLN A 387 18.56 11.47 -34.15
CA GLN A 387 17.67 12.34 -34.93
C GLN A 387 17.69 13.78 -34.42
N ASP A 388 17.73 14.00 -33.11
CA ASP A 388 17.79 15.34 -32.53
C ASP A 388 19.13 16.03 -32.81
N ASN A 389 20.23 15.28 -32.81
CA ASN A 389 21.53 15.76 -33.26
C ASN A 389 21.52 16.16 -34.74
N GLU A 390 20.87 15.36 -35.60
CA GLU A 390 20.71 15.68 -37.03
C GLU A 390 19.84 16.93 -37.25
N MET A 391 18.71 17.04 -36.53
CA MET A 391 17.86 18.24 -36.55
C MET A 391 18.62 19.49 -36.08
N SER A 392 19.42 19.37 -35.03
CA SER A 392 20.23 20.47 -34.52
C SER A 392 21.27 20.92 -35.54
N ARG A 393 21.89 19.98 -36.26
CA ARG A 393 22.83 20.28 -37.35
C ARG A 393 22.13 20.99 -38.52
N LEU A 394 21.00 20.48 -38.99
CA LEU A 394 20.23 21.09 -40.08
C LEU A 394 19.70 22.48 -39.71
N ASN A 395 19.26 22.68 -38.46
CA ASN A 395 18.86 23.99 -37.97
C ASN A 395 20.02 24.98 -37.95
N HIS A 396 21.23 24.53 -37.62
CA HIS A 396 22.43 25.37 -37.70
C HIS A 396 22.76 25.75 -39.16
N GLU A 397 22.69 24.79 -40.09
CA GLU A 397 22.86 25.05 -41.53
C GLU A 397 21.81 26.05 -42.06
N LEU A 398 20.52 25.90 -41.70
CA LEU A 398 19.46 26.85 -42.06
C LEU A 398 19.68 28.24 -41.49
N ARG A 399 20.19 28.34 -40.26
CA ARG A 399 20.48 29.64 -39.62
C ARG A 399 21.62 30.36 -40.33
N ASN A 400 22.62 29.62 -40.80
CA ASN A 400 23.72 30.15 -41.62
C ASN A 400 23.22 30.64 -42.98
N LEU A 401 22.27 29.94 -43.61
CA LEU A 401 21.65 30.37 -44.87
C LEU A 401 20.73 31.59 -44.71
N ARG A 402 20.05 31.73 -43.55
CA ARG A 402 19.11 32.85 -43.29
C ARG A 402 19.81 34.16 -42.96
N HIS A 403 21.07 34.11 -42.55
CA HIS A 403 21.92 35.28 -42.33
C HIS A 403 23.03 35.35 -43.39
N PRO A 404 22.71 35.65 -44.65
CA PRO A 404 23.75 35.96 -45.62
C PRO A 404 24.52 37.21 -45.14
N PRO A 405 25.86 37.25 -45.32
CA PRO A 405 26.67 38.39 -44.91
C PRO A 405 26.14 39.69 -45.55
N PRO A 406 26.08 40.79 -44.78
CA PRO A 406 25.46 42.05 -45.20
C PRO A 406 26.35 42.78 -46.22
N ALA A 407 26.25 42.40 -47.49
CA ALA A 407 26.79 43.16 -48.61
C ALA A 407 26.07 42.82 -49.91
N ALA A 408 24.82 43.29 -50.08
CA ALA A 408 24.20 43.58 -51.39
C ALA A 408 22.75 44.03 -51.18
N THR A 409 22.56 45.32 -50.97
CA THR A 409 21.23 45.96 -50.94
C THR A 409 20.85 46.39 -52.37
N THR A 410 19.55 46.31 -52.68
CA THR A 410 18.81 46.94 -53.80
C THR A 410 18.68 46.17 -55.12
N LEU A 411 17.65 45.33 -55.24
CA LEU A 411 16.96 45.01 -56.50
C LEU A 411 15.45 44.77 -56.24
N PRO A 412 14.55 45.10 -57.19
CA PRO A 412 13.10 45.11 -57.01
C PRO A 412 12.48 43.68 -57.00
N PRO A 413 11.25 43.51 -56.46
CA PRO A 413 10.66 42.20 -56.19
C PRO A 413 10.42 41.41 -57.48
N PRO A 414 10.99 40.20 -57.62
CA PRO A 414 10.77 39.36 -58.78
C PRO A 414 9.33 38.83 -58.77
N GLN A 415 8.66 38.88 -59.92
CA GLN A 415 7.37 38.24 -60.13
C GLN A 415 7.54 36.73 -59.93
N ARG A 416 6.88 36.18 -58.89
CA ARG A 416 6.89 34.74 -58.57
C ARG A 416 6.44 33.95 -59.80
N SER A 417 7.30 33.03 -60.23
CA SER A 417 7.03 32.18 -61.37
C SER A 417 6.00 31.10 -60.97
N LYS A 418 5.18 30.64 -61.92
CA LYS A 418 4.26 29.50 -61.67
C LYS A 418 4.99 28.21 -61.26
N ALA A 419 6.30 28.12 -61.52
CA ALA A 419 7.14 27.02 -61.07
C ALA A 419 7.36 27.05 -59.55
N ASP A 420 7.45 28.24 -58.94
CA ASP A 420 7.59 28.38 -57.48
C ASP A 420 6.32 27.95 -56.75
N GLU A 421 5.15 28.20 -57.35
CA GLU A 421 3.86 27.78 -56.79
C GLU A 421 3.70 26.26 -56.78
N GLN A 422 4.10 25.58 -57.86
CA GLN A 422 4.13 24.12 -57.93
C GLN A 422 5.13 23.50 -56.95
N TYR A 423 6.29 24.14 -56.77
CA TYR A 423 7.28 23.70 -55.78
C TYR A 423 6.73 23.80 -54.35
N ILE A 424 6.10 24.93 -53.99
CA ILE A 424 5.46 25.13 -52.69
C ILE A 424 4.36 24.10 -52.44
N GLU A 425 3.59 23.74 -53.47
CA GLU A 425 2.51 22.76 -53.35
C GLU A 425 3.04 21.32 -53.18
N GLN A 426 4.12 20.96 -53.88
CA GLN A 426 4.82 19.68 -53.63
C GLN A 426 5.42 19.62 -52.22
N GLU A 427 6.01 20.72 -51.74
CA GLU A 427 6.62 20.79 -50.42
C GLU A 427 5.56 20.70 -49.31
N LYS A 428 4.40 21.35 -49.47
CA LYS A 428 3.24 21.17 -48.59
C LYS A 428 2.76 19.72 -48.56
N LYS A 429 2.70 19.05 -49.71
CA LYS A 429 2.30 17.64 -49.78
C LYS A 429 3.28 16.74 -49.05
N ARG A 430 4.59 16.99 -49.20
CA ARG A 430 5.65 16.28 -48.48
C ARG A 430 5.56 16.50 -46.97
N LEU A 431 5.41 17.75 -46.51
CA LEU A 431 5.22 18.10 -45.10
C LEU A 431 3.99 17.43 -44.50
N LYS A 432 2.88 17.37 -45.25
CA LYS A 432 1.68 16.67 -44.81
C LYS A 432 1.90 15.16 -44.64
N GLN A 433 2.60 14.52 -45.60
CA GLN A 433 2.96 13.10 -45.48
C GLN A 433 3.92 12.83 -44.31
N ASP A 434 4.87 13.72 -44.06
CA ASP A 434 5.79 13.59 -42.93
C ASP A 434 5.05 13.77 -41.60
N PHE A 435 4.06 14.66 -41.53
CA PHE A 435 3.18 14.81 -40.38
C PHE A 435 2.33 13.56 -40.14
N GLU A 436 1.65 13.04 -41.17
CA GLU A 436 0.84 11.80 -41.08
C GLU A 436 1.70 10.60 -40.64
N LYS A 437 2.95 10.48 -41.12
CA LYS A 437 3.90 9.44 -40.66
C LYS A 437 4.29 9.61 -39.19
N ARG A 438 4.52 10.84 -38.74
CA ARG A 438 4.87 11.12 -37.34
C ARG A 438 3.68 10.83 -36.43
N GLU A 439 2.49 11.25 -36.82
CA GLU A 439 1.25 10.98 -36.10
C GLU A 439 0.98 9.47 -36.01
N SER A 440 1.15 8.73 -37.12
CA SER A 440 1.01 7.26 -37.11
C SER A 440 2.03 6.55 -36.22
N ARG A 441 3.27 7.05 -36.14
CA ARG A 441 4.28 6.51 -35.21
C ARG A 441 3.92 6.81 -33.76
N TRP A 442 3.42 8.01 -33.49
CA TRP A 442 2.99 8.41 -32.16
C TRP A 442 1.80 7.57 -31.69
N THR A 443 0.77 7.38 -32.54
CA THR A 443 -0.37 6.54 -32.19
C THR A 443 0.04 5.10 -31.96
N ALA A 444 0.88 4.52 -32.83
CA ALA A 444 1.41 3.17 -32.63
C ALA A 444 2.23 3.03 -31.32
N HIS A 445 3.02 4.05 -30.97
CA HIS A 445 3.77 4.07 -29.71
C HIS A 445 2.84 4.14 -28.50
N THR A 446 1.80 4.98 -28.54
CA THR A 446 0.81 5.09 -27.48
C THR A 446 0.07 3.78 -27.28
N THR A 447 -0.41 3.15 -28.36
CA THR A 447 -1.08 1.84 -28.28
C THR A 447 -0.16 0.76 -27.71
N LEU A 448 1.13 0.76 -28.08
CA LEU A 448 2.11 -0.18 -27.51
C LEU A 448 2.37 0.07 -26.02
N MET A 449 2.33 1.32 -25.56
CA MET A 449 2.42 1.63 -24.12
C MET A 449 1.16 1.20 -23.37
N GLU A 450 -0.03 1.41 -23.94
CA GLU A 450 -1.31 0.94 -23.39
C GLU A 450 -1.28 -0.59 -23.23
N ASP A 451 -0.90 -1.34 -24.28
CA ASP A 451 -0.78 -2.80 -24.23
C ASP A 451 0.22 -3.26 -23.15
N ARG A 452 1.35 -2.56 -22.98
CA ARG A 452 2.32 -2.88 -21.92
C ARG A 452 1.78 -2.60 -20.52
N PHE A 453 1.01 -1.53 -20.33
CA PHE A 453 0.37 -1.26 -19.05
C PHE A 453 -0.69 -2.31 -18.72
N ASP A 454 -1.46 -2.76 -19.71
CA ASP A 454 -2.45 -3.83 -19.53
C ASP A 454 -1.78 -5.16 -19.15
N GLN A 455 -0.66 -5.52 -19.79
CA GLN A 455 0.13 -6.70 -19.41
C GLN A 455 0.72 -6.58 -17.99
N LEU A 456 1.21 -5.38 -17.63
CA LEU A 456 1.73 -5.12 -16.29
C LEU A 456 0.62 -5.26 -15.24
N LEU A 457 -0.58 -4.75 -15.52
CA LEU A 457 -1.75 -4.88 -14.65
C LEU A 457 -2.17 -6.35 -14.49
N ASP A 458 -2.22 -7.13 -15.57
CA ASP A 458 -2.52 -8.58 -15.51
C ASP A 458 -1.47 -9.34 -14.67
N ASN A 459 -0.19 -8.96 -14.77
CA ASN A 459 0.87 -9.54 -13.94
C ASN A 459 0.75 -9.15 -12.46
N PHE A 460 0.38 -7.89 -12.15
CA PHE A 460 0.09 -7.47 -10.78
C PHE A 460 -1.11 -8.21 -10.20
N ASP A 461 -2.16 -8.43 -11.00
CA ASP A 461 -3.33 -9.20 -10.57
C ASP A 461 -2.97 -10.67 -10.30
N LYS A 462 -2.15 -11.30 -11.15
CA LYS A 462 -1.62 -12.65 -10.89
C LYS A 462 -0.79 -12.72 -9.62
N LEU A 463 0.12 -11.77 -9.41
CA LEU A 463 0.95 -11.71 -8.20
C LEU A 463 0.10 -11.50 -6.95
N THR A 464 -0.90 -10.62 -7.03
CA THR A 464 -1.85 -10.35 -5.94
C THR A 464 -2.67 -11.59 -5.62
N ASN A 465 -3.15 -12.32 -6.63
CA ASN A 465 -3.86 -13.58 -6.46
C ASN A 465 -2.97 -14.67 -5.83
N SER A 466 -1.70 -14.76 -6.23
CA SER A 466 -0.75 -15.70 -5.63
C SER A 466 -0.47 -15.37 -4.17
N ALA A 467 -0.24 -14.09 -3.83
CA ALA A 467 -0.06 -13.65 -2.45
C ALA A 467 -1.30 -13.97 -1.59
N ILE A 468 -2.49 -13.75 -2.15
CA ILE A 468 -3.78 -14.10 -1.54
C ILE A 468 -3.89 -15.60 -1.26
N GLU A 469 -3.42 -16.46 -2.16
CA GLU A 469 -3.42 -17.91 -2.00
C GLU A 469 -2.44 -18.35 -0.90
N PHE A 470 -1.23 -17.78 -0.86
CA PHE A 470 -0.27 -18.04 0.21
C PHE A 470 -0.81 -17.66 1.60
N ASP A 471 -1.47 -16.52 1.74
CA ASP A 471 -2.11 -16.13 2.99
C ASP A 471 -3.24 -17.10 3.39
N SER A 472 -4.01 -17.59 2.42
CA SER A 472 -5.03 -18.62 2.65
C SER A 472 -4.41 -19.93 3.17
N HIS A 473 -3.29 -20.36 2.58
CA HIS A 473 -2.55 -21.53 3.06
C HIS A 473 -1.99 -21.31 4.47
N ARG A 474 -1.40 -20.15 4.73
CA ARG A 474 -0.91 -19.78 6.06
C ARG A 474 -2.01 -19.85 7.11
N MET A 475 -3.17 -19.25 6.84
CA MET A 475 -4.32 -19.31 7.76
C MET A 475 -4.81 -20.75 8.02
N ARG A 476 -4.79 -21.62 6.99
CA ARG A 476 -5.14 -23.05 7.17
C ARG A 476 -4.14 -23.78 8.07
N TYR A 477 -2.85 -23.49 7.93
CA TYR A 477 -1.83 -24.07 8.81
C TYR A 477 -1.94 -23.54 10.23
N ASP A 478 -2.19 -22.24 10.42
CA ASP A 478 -2.38 -21.64 11.75
C ASP A 478 -3.58 -22.29 12.46
N ARG A 479 -4.72 -22.47 11.79
CA ARG A 479 -5.87 -23.20 12.36
C ARG A 479 -5.54 -24.64 12.72
N LYS A 480 -4.82 -25.35 11.85
CA LYS A 480 -4.40 -26.74 12.12
C LYS A 480 -3.47 -26.81 13.34
N ILE A 481 -2.59 -25.83 13.51
CA ILE A 481 -1.71 -25.71 14.68
C ILE A 481 -2.56 -25.48 15.95
N GLU A 482 -3.54 -24.57 15.89
CA GLU A 482 -4.48 -24.32 17.00
C GLU A 482 -5.28 -25.59 17.37
N ASP A 483 -5.81 -26.31 16.38
CA ASP A 483 -6.53 -27.58 16.59
C ASP A 483 -5.65 -28.64 17.25
N LEU A 484 -4.39 -28.76 16.79
CA LEU A 484 -3.43 -29.69 17.39
C LEU A 484 -3.08 -29.30 18.82
N HIS A 485 -2.87 -28.01 19.11
CA HIS A 485 -2.67 -27.53 20.47
C HIS A 485 -3.88 -27.81 21.36
N GLN A 486 -5.10 -27.62 20.86
CA GLN A 486 -6.31 -27.92 21.62
C GLN A 486 -6.44 -29.42 21.89
N ASN A 487 -6.14 -30.27 20.90
CA ASN A 487 -6.14 -31.72 21.07
C ASN A 487 -5.08 -32.18 22.08
N ILE A 488 -3.87 -31.62 22.04
CA ILE A 488 -2.82 -31.89 23.01
C ILE A 488 -3.31 -31.51 24.42
N ASN A 489 -3.84 -30.31 24.60
CA ASN A 489 -4.37 -29.86 25.89
C ASN A 489 -5.49 -30.77 26.42
N ASN A 490 -6.39 -31.24 25.54
CA ASN A 490 -7.46 -32.16 25.93
C ASN A 490 -6.90 -33.53 26.36
N LEU A 491 -5.96 -34.09 25.60
CA LEU A 491 -5.30 -35.36 25.95
C LEU A 491 -4.49 -35.24 27.24
N GLU A 492 -3.82 -34.11 27.46
CA GLU A 492 -3.14 -33.83 28.72
C GLU A 492 -4.13 -33.82 29.89
N MET A 493 -5.29 -33.16 29.74
CA MET A 493 -6.33 -33.13 30.76
C MET A 493 -6.94 -34.53 31.03
N GLU A 494 -7.21 -35.31 29.99
CA GLU A 494 -7.67 -36.70 30.13
C GLU A 494 -6.63 -37.58 30.85
N LEU A 495 -5.34 -37.39 30.54
CA LEU A 495 -4.24 -38.09 31.20
C LEU A 495 -4.15 -37.68 32.68
N TYR A 496 -4.33 -36.40 33.00
CA TYR A 496 -4.42 -35.94 34.39
C TYR A 496 -5.61 -36.57 35.12
N ASP A 497 -6.80 -36.61 34.51
CA ASP A 497 -7.99 -37.21 35.10
C ASP A 497 -7.80 -38.71 35.36
N GLU A 498 -7.22 -39.47 34.41
CA GLU A 498 -6.92 -40.88 34.61
C GLU A 498 -5.83 -41.12 35.67
N LYS A 499 -4.80 -40.26 35.72
CA LYS A 499 -3.81 -40.30 36.81
C LYS A 499 -4.49 -40.09 38.15
N VAL A 500 -5.41 -39.13 38.27
CA VAL A 500 -6.18 -38.88 39.50
C VAL A 500 -7.09 -40.05 39.84
N LYS A 501 -7.78 -40.65 38.86
CA LYS A 501 -8.62 -41.84 39.08
C LYS A 501 -7.81 -43.05 39.56
N ARG A 502 -6.57 -43.22 39.09
CA ARG A 502 -5.68 -44.31 39.53
C ARG A 502 -5.14 -44.13 40.94
N ILE A 503 -5.13 -42.92 41.50
CA ILE A 503 -4.70 -42.70 42.89
C ILE A 503 -5.62 -43.49 43.82
N GLY A 504 -5.05 -44.44 44.56
CA GLY A 504 -5.79 -45.35 45.43
C GLY A 504 -6.16 -46.72 44.84
N TYR A 505 -5.88 -46.98 43.55
CA TYR A 505 -5.94 -48.32 42.95
C TYR A 505 -4.50 -48.84 42.76
N THR A 506 -4.00 -49.63 43.71
CA THR A 506 -2.70 -50.30 43.57
C THR A 506 -2.76 -51.38 42.49
N GLU A 507 -1.78 -51.42 41.58
CA GLU A 507 -1.75 -52.31 40.39
C GLU A 507 -1.78 -53.82 40.70
N ASP A 508 -1.60 -54.24 41.95
CA ASP A 508 -1.45 -55.65 42.32
C ASP A 508 -2.71 -56.52 42.19
N GLY A 509 -3.85 -55.98 41.76
CA GLY A 509 -5.05 -56.74 41.34
C GLY A 509 -5.68 -57.66 42.38
N LYS A 510 -5.10 -57.77 43.58
CA LYS A 510 -5.50 -58.67 44.66
C LYS A 510 -6.24 -57.90 45.75
N GLY A 511 -7.53 -57.68 45.49
CA GLY A 511 -8.51 -57.29 46.48
C GLY A 511 -8.48 -55.81 46.84
N ALA A 512 -9.64 -55.19 46.82
CA ALA A 512 -9.90 -53.83 47.27
C ALA A 512 -9.70 -53.65 48.78
N ALA A 513 -8.50 -53.92 49.30
CA ALA A 513 -8.11 -53.48 50.62
C ALA A 513 -8.06 -51.95 50.57
N ALA A 514 -8.97 -51.31 51.32
CA ALA A 514 -9.13 -49.86 51.35
C ALA A 514 -7.77 -49.14 51.43
N ALA A 515 -7.45 -48.34 50.42
CA ALA A 515 -6.19 -47.62 50.32
C ALA A 515 -5.87 -46.92 51.64
N THR A 516 -4.80 -47.33 52.30
CA THR A 516 -4.43 -46.78 53.60
C THR A 516 -4.03 -45.32 53.42
N THR A 517 -4.45 -44.42 54.31
CA THR A 517 -4.18 -42.97 54.22
C THR A 517 -2.70 -42.63 54.07
N VAL A 518 -1.80 -43.49 54.53
CA VAL A 518 -0.34 -43.38 54.35
C VAL A 518 0.08 -43.57 52.87
N SER A 519 -0.54 -44.51 52.14
CA SER A 519 -0.25 -44.74 50.72
C SER A 519 -0.72 -43.57 49.86
N LEU A 520 -1.95 -43.08 50.10
CA LEU A 520 -2.50 -41.91 49.42
C LEU A 520 -1.63 -40.66 49.62
N ARG A 521 -1.11 -40.43 50.83
CA ARG A 521 -0.18 -39.32 51.09
C ARG A 521 1.14 -39.47 50.34
N LYS A 522 1.66 -40.69 50.20
CA LYS A 522 2.88 -40.97 49.45
C LYS A 522 2.67 -40.74 47.94
N GLU A 523 1.56 -41.25 47.38
CA GLU A 523 1.18 -41.03 45.98
C GLU A 523 0.93 -39.56 45.67
N PHE A 524 0.22 -38.84 46.55
CA PHE A 524 0.01 -37.41 46.38
C PHE A 524 1.33 -36.62 46.37
N ARG A 525 2.27 -36.94 47.26
CA ARG A 525 3.61 -36.31 47.25
C ARG A 525 4.37 -36.60 45.96
N LEU A 526 4.29 -37.83 45.45
CA LEU A 526 4.91 -38.21 44.18
C LEU A 526 4.28 -37.46 43.01
N LEU A 527 2.95 -37.35 42.97
CA LEU A 527 2.24 -36.60 41.93
C LEU A 527 2.59 -35.10 41.97
N VAL A 528 2.63 -34.48 43.15
CA VAL A 528 3.04 -33.07 43.29
C VAL A 528 4.50 -32.87 42.87
N ALA A 529 5.39 -33.81 43.21
CA ALA A 529 6.78 -33.77 42.78
C ALA A 529 6.92 -33.93 41.25
N GLU A 530 6.12 -34.81 40.65
CA GLU A 530 6.05 -34.98 39.20
C GLU A 530 5.56 -33.70 38.52
N ILE A 531 4.44 -33.11 38.97
CA ILE A 531 3.91 -31.84 38.44
C ILE A 531 4.96 -30.73 38.51
N LYS A 532 5.65 -30.58 39.64
CA LYS A 532 6.73 -29.59 39.78
C LYS A 532 7.88 -29.87 38.81
N LYS A 533 8.27 -31.13 38.64
CA LYS A 533 9.34 -31.52 37.69
C LYS A 533 8.94 -31.22 36.25
N THR A 534 7.72 -31.56 35.84
CA THR A 534 7.23 -31.29 34.48
C THR A 534 7.12 -29.78 34.22
N HIS A 535 6.64 -29.01 35.19
CA HIS A 535 6.60 -27.54 35.08
C HIS A 535 7.99 -26.92 34.97
N GLN A 536 8.96 -27.40 35.76
CA GLN A 536 10.35 -26.95 35.67
C GLN A 536 10.96 -27.27 34.30
N GLN A 537 10.76 -28.50 33.80
CA GLN A 537 11.23 -28.88 32.46
C GLN A 537 10.63 -28.01 31.36
N ARG A 538 9.34 -27.64 31.48
CA ARG A 538 8.69 -26.72 30.55
C ARG A 538 9.34 -25.33 30.60
N MET A 539 9.54 -24.77 31.79
CA MET A 539 10.22 -23.48 31.98
C MET A 539 11.64 -23.49 31.38
N ASP A 540 12.39 -24.57 31.60
CA ASP A 540 13.74 -24.72 31.05
C ASP A 540 13.71 -24.80 29.51
N SER A 541 12.74 -25.53 28.94
CA SER A 541 12.57 -25.60 27.47
C SER A 541 12.16 -24.27 26.85
N GLU A 542 11.26 -23.50 27.50
CA GLU A 542 10.86 -22.17 27.06
C GLU A 542 12.05 -21.19 27.16
N ALA A 543 12.87 -21.29 28.19
CA ALA A 543 14.08 -20.49 28.33
C ALA A 543 15.14 -20.80 27.26
N ASP A 544 15.32 -22.08 26.90
CA ASP A 544 16.22 -22.50 25.83
C ASP A 544 15.71 -22.06 24.45
N GLU A 545 14.40 -22.13 24.20
CA GLU A 545 13.79 -21.62 22.96
C GLU A 545 13.92 -20.11 22.84
N ILE A 546 13.70 -19.36 23.93
CA ILE A 546 13.96 -17.91 23.98
C ILE A 546 15.43 -17.61 23.65
N ARG A 547 16.39 -18.35 24.24
CA ARG A 547 17.82 -18.16 23.93
C ARG A 547 18.12 -18.44 22.45
N ARG A 548 17.52 -19.49 21.88
CA ARG A 548 17.67 -19.81 20.45
C ARG A 548 17.10 -18.71 19.56
N LEU A 549 15.92 -18.20 19.86
CA LEU A 549 15.29 -17.11 19.10
C LEU A 549 16.10 -15.81 19.20
N GLN A 550 16.68 -15.51 20.36
CA GLN A 550 17.58 -14.38 20.53
C GLN A 550 18.84 -14.50 19.67
N LEU A 551 19.44 -15.69 19.59
CA LEU A 551 20.59 -15.94 18.70
C LEU A 551 20.22 -15.76 17.22
N GLN A 552 19.06 -16.26 16.79
CA GLN A 552 18.59 -16.06 15.41
C GLN A 552 18.31 -14.59 15.09
N LEU A 553 17.72 -13.85 16.02
CA LEU A 553 17.52 -12.39 15.87
C LEU A 553 18.86 -11.66 15.76
N GLN A 554 19.84 -12.03 16.58
CA GLN A 554 21.18 -11.46 16.52
C GLN A 554 21.87 -11.77 15.17
N GLU A 555 21.74 -13.00 14.67
CA GLU A 555 22.24 -13.39 13.35
C GLU A 555 21.59 -12.58 12.23
N LEU A 556 20.26 -12.46 12.23
CA LEU A 556 19.51 -11.64 11.28
C LEU A 556 19.89 -10.16 11.35
N GLN A 557 20.12 -9.61 12.54
CA GLN A 557 20.60 -8.23 12.68
C GLN A 557 22.03 -8.07 12.11
N SER A 558 22.90 -9.06 12.31
CA SER A 558 24.26 -9.06 11.78
C SER A 558 24.30 -9.18 10.24
N THR A 559 23.42 -9.99 9.64
CA THR A 559 23.31 -10.12 8.19
C THR A 559 22.70 -8.87 7.57
N ASN A 560 21.67 -8.29 8.21
CA ASN A 560 21.06 -7.05 7.74
C ASN A 560 22.07 -5.88 7.78
N THR A 561 22.83 -5.73 8.86
CA THR A 561 23.90 -4.70 8.94
C THR A 561 25.01 -4.92 7.91
N LYS A 562 25.39 -6.17 7.60
CA LYS A 562 26.32 -6.47 6.50
C LYS A 562 25.74 -6.08 5.14
N SER A 563 24.45 -6.37 4.91
CA SER A 563 23.75 -6.00 3.67
C SER A 563 23.71 -4.48 3.47
N TYR A 564 23.41 -3.71 4.52
CA TYR A 564 23.48 -2.24 4.49
C TYR A 564 24.90 -1.72 4.21
N LYS A 565 25.93 -2.32 4.82
CA LYS A 565 27.33 -1.95 4.52
C LYS A 565 27.70 -2.24 3.07
N TYR A 566 27.24 -3.35 2.52
CA TYR A 566 27.49 -3.71 1.13
C TYR A 566 26.80 -2.75 0.15
N GLN A 567 25.53 -2.40 0.42
CA GLN A 567 24.79 -1.39 -0.36
C GLN A 567 25.47 -0.01 -0.30
N ASN A 568 25.93 0.42 0.89
CA ASN A 568 26.68 1.68 1.01
C ASN A 568 28.04 1.63 0.30
N SER A 569 28.73 0.48 0.29
CA SER A 569 30.00 0.34 -0.45
C SER A 569 29.81 0.35 -1.97
N MET A 570 28.69 -0.20 -2.46
CA MET A 570 28.31 -0.12 -3.88
C MET A 570 27.98 1.32 -4.27
N ALA A 571 27.24 2.03 -3.43
CA ALA A 571 26.85 3.42 -3.68
C ALA A 571 28.01 4.43 -3.63
N THR A 572 29.18 4.04 -3.11
CA THR A 572 30.39 4.90 -3.08
C THR A 572 31.41 4.57 -4.16
N GLN A 573 31.19 3.53 -4.98
CA GLN A 573 32.05 3.16 -6.12
C GLN A 573 31.52 3.60 -7.49
N THR A 574 30.28 4.08 -7.56
CA THR A 574 29.68 4.77 -8.71
C THR A 574 29.71 6.27 -8.48
#